data_AF-A0A7W1CBG0-F1
#
_entry.id   AF-A0A7W1CBG0-F1
#
_cell.length_a   1.000
_cell.length_b   1.000
_cell.length_c   1.000
_cell.angle_alpha   90.00
_cell.angle_beta   90.00
_cell.angle_gamma   90.00
#
_symmetry.space_group_name_H-M   'P 1'
#
loop_
_entity.id
_entity.type
_entity.pdbx_description
1 polymer ?
#
loop_
_entity_poly.entity_id
_entity_poly.type
_entity_poly.pdbx_seq_one_letter_code
_entity_poly.pdbx_strand_id
1 'polypeptide(L)'
;MEKALQLNPLSPIVQTDIGLTHLCARRYGTAIEQLEKVVVENPEVSLPRWFLGLSYDANEEPKKAFAAYLRALEREGGAELAARLETIKQSSGEQAAYQIWLEENLKMREQGYFPAVNIAFLYAAMKNREQSLAWLEKAFDEHEPTVWQIKYLPNYDFIRTDARFQEMLLKINL
;
A
#
# COMPACT_ATOMS: atom_id res chain seq x y z
N MET A 1 33.36 7.51 12.37
CA MET A 1 32.55 7.36 11.14
C MET A 1 33.21 6.27 10.31
N GLU A 2 32.79 5.01 10.50
CA GLU A 2 33.12 3.87 9.63
C GLU A 2 32.34 2.66 10.17
N LYS A 3 31.02 2.71 10.01
CA LYS A 3 30.15 1.55 9.99
C LYS A 3 29.11 1.85 8.92
N ALA A 4 29.58 1.94 7.68
CA ALA A 4 28.70 1.74 6.55
C ALA A 4 28.09 0.35 6.75
N LEU A 5 26.79 0.28 7.05
CA LEU A 5 26.06 -0.97 7.10
C LEU A 5 26.31 -1.67 5.75
N GLN A 6 27.06 -2.77 5.77
CA GLN A 6 26.91 -3.75 4.72
C GLN A 6 25.46 -4.21 4.80
N LEU A 7 24.65 -3.79 3.84
CA LEU A 7 23.30 -4.31 3.68
C LEU A 7 23.47 -5.80 3.48
N ASN A 8 23.00 -6.60 4.44
CA ASN A 8 22.93 -8.04 4.25
C ASN A 8 21.95 -8.27 3.10
N PRO A 9 22.39 -8.76 1.93
CA PRO A 9 21.53 -8.93 0.77
C PRO A 9 20.40 -9.94 1.04
N LEU A 10 20.51 -10.77 2.08
CA LEU A 10 19.48 -11.70 2.52
C LEU A 10 18.50 -11.07 3.53
N SER A 11 18.67 -9.80 3.92
CA SER A 11 17.71 -9.14 4.78
C SER A 11 16.35 -9.06 4.07
N PRO A 12 15.23 -9.37 4.76
CA PRO A 12 13.89 -9.30 4.18
C PRO A 12 13.56 -7.92 3.62
N ILE A 13 14.12 -6.86 4.22
CA ILE A 13 13.97 -5.48 3.77
C ILE A 13 14.60 -5.31 2.38
N VAL A 14 15.85 -5.72 2.20
CA VAL A 14 16.56 -5.60 0.91
C VAL A 14 15.84 -6.42 -0.17
N GLN A 15 15.40 -7.63 0.15
CA GLN A 15 14.66 -8.46 -0.79
C GLN A 15 13.28 -7.88 -1.14
N THR A 16 12.64 -7.20 -0.19
CA THR A 16 11.39 -6.44 -0.39
C THR A 16 11.62 -5.25 -1.31
N ASP A 17 12.72 -4.51 -1.11
CA ASP A 17 13.09 -3.36 -1.93
C ASP A 17 13.36 -3.74 -3.39
N ILE A 18 13.91 -4.93 -3.65
CA ILE A 18 14.02 -5.48 -5.02
C ILE A 18 12.63 -5.64 -5.62
N GLY A 19 11.70 -6.28 -4.91
CA GLY A 19 10.32 -6.44 -5.35
C GLY A 19 9.63 -5.10 -5.63
N LEU A 20 9.77 -4.14 -4.72
CA LEU A 20 9.28 -2.76 -4.88
C LEU A 20 9.91 -2.08 -6.11
N THR A 21 11.20 -2.29 -6.37
CA THR A 21 11.87 -1.74 -7.55
C THR A 21 11.25 -2.27 -8.84
N HIS A 22 10.95 -3.57 -8.90
CA HIS A 22 10.24 -4.16 -10.05
C HIS A 22 8.82 -3.61 -10.19
N LEU A 23 8.09 -3.46 -9.08
CA LEU A 23 6.75 -2.86 -9.05
C LEU A 23 6.76 -1.43 -9.59
N CYS A 24 7.67 -0.60 -9.09
CA CYS A 24 7.86 0.78 -9.52
C CYS A 24 8.29 0.88 -10.99
N ALA A 25 9.04 -0.10 -11.50
CA ALA A 25 9.39 -0.22 -12.91
C ALA A 25 8.28 -0.83 -13.79
N ARG A 26 7.08 -1.05 -13.23
CA ARG A 26 5.90 -1.62 -13.93
C ARG A 26 6.16 -3.04 -14.46
N ARG A 27 7.11 -3.77 -13.86
CA ARG A 27 7.41 -5.18 -14.14
C ARG A 27 6.68 -6.08 -13.14
N TYR A 28 5.35 -6.09 -13.23
CA TYR A 28 4.50 -6.67 -12.17
C TYR A 28 4.73 -8.16 -11.95
N GLY A 29 4.84 -8.96 -13.03
CA GLY A 29 5.13 -10.40 -12.90
C GLY A 29 6.42 -10.68 -12.11
N THR A 30 7.51 -9.98 -12.43
CA THR A 30 8.78 -10.12 -11.70
C THR A 30 8.68 -9.61 -10.26
N ALA A 31 7.90 -8.54 -10.02
CA ALA A 31 7.64 -8.05 -8.68
C ALA A 31 6.89 -9.10 -7.83
N ILE A 32 5.86 -9.73 -8.41
CA ILE A 32 5.09 -10.81 -7.80
C ILE A 32 6.00 -11.98 -7.44
N GLU A 33 6.76 -12.52 -8.40
CA GLU A 33 7.67 -13.64 -8.18
C GLU A 33 8.66 -13.37 -7.03
N GLN A 34 9.27 -12.19 -7.03
CA GLN A 34 10.19 -11.78 -5.98
C GLN A 34 9.50 -11.65 -4.62
N LEU A 35 8.37 -10.96 -4.55
CA LEU A 35 7.67 -10.68 -3.28
C LEU A 35 7.02 -11.94 -2.69
N GLU A 36 6.50 -12.85 -3.52
CA GLU A 36 6.02 -14.16 -3.07
C GLU A 36 7.11 -14.94 -2.36
N LYS A 37 8.34 -14.98 -2.92
CA LYS A 37 9.49 -15.62 -2.28
C LYS A 37 9.78 -15.01 -0.92
N VAL A 38 9.82 -13.67 -0.82
CA VAL A 38 10.07 -12.98 0.46
C VAL A 38 9.01 -13.33 1.50
N VAL A 39 7.74 -13.37 1.10
CA VAL A 39 6.61 -13.69 2.00
C VAL A 39 6.65 -15.13 2.49
N VAL A 40 7.10 -16.08 1.67
CA VAL A 40 7.28 -17.48 2.06
C VAL A 40 8.42 -17.63 3.07
N GLU A 41 9.55 -16.96 2.81
CA GLU A 41 10.75 -17.05 3.66
C GLU A 41 10.62 -16.27 4.96
N ASN A 42 9.82 -15.19 4.98
CA ASN A 42 9.69 -14.25 6.10
C ASN A 42 8.21 -14.00 6.42
N PRO A 43 7.48 -15.03 6.86
CA PRO A 43 6.03 -14.98 7.01
C PRO A 43 5.55 -13.97 8.07
N GLU A 44 6.42 -13.49 8.95
CA GLU A 44 6.12 -12.50 9.98
C GLU A 44 6.11 -11.06 9.48
N VAL A 45 6.76 -10.75 8.35
CA VAL A 45 6.91 -9.36 7.87
C VAL A 45 5.69 -8.94 7.04
N SER A 46 5.05 -7.82 7.39
CA SER A 46 3.85 -7.32 6.69
C SER A 46 4.18 -6.60 5.38
N LEU A 47 5.23 -5.78 5.34
CA LEU A 47 5.56 -4.89 4.23
C LEU A 47 5.62 -5.57 2.83
N PRO A 48 6.32 -6.69 2.62
CA PRO A 48 6.31 -7.36 1.33
C PRO A 48 4.92 -7.83 0.89
N ARG A 49 3.98 -8.11 1.81
CA ARG A 49 2.59 -8.43 1.46
C ARG A 49 1.82 -7.22 0.95
N TRP A 50 2.09 -6.02 1.48
CA TRP A 50 1.51 -4.79 0.95
C TRP A 50 1.94 -4.55 -0.49
N PHE A 51 3.24 -4.68 -0.79
CA PHE A 51 3.73 -4.56 -2.16
C PHE A 51 3.28 -5.70 -3.06
N LEU A 52 3.12 -6.91 -2.51
CA LEU A 52 2.58 -8.04 -3.27
C LEU A 52 1.12 -7.77 -3.67
N GLY A 53 0.31 -7.23 -2.75
CA GLY A 53 -1.05 -6.82 -3.07
C GLY A 53 -1.10 -5.75 -4.16
N LEU A 54 -0.28 -4.71 -4.05
CA LEU A 54 -0.16 -3.67 -5.09
C LEU A 54 0.29 -4.24 -6.43
N SER A 55 1.18 -5.24 -6.41
CA SER A 55 1.66 -5.91 -7.62
C SER A 55 0.55 -6.73 -8.27
N TYR A 56 -0.24 -7.48 -7.50
CA TYR A 56 -1.41 -8.20 -8.02
C TYR A 56 -2.49 -7.26 -8.57
N ASP A 57 -2.80 -6.15 -7.88
CA ASP A 57 -3.76 -5.16 -8.37
C ASP A 57 -3.33 -4.57 -9.71
N ALA A 58 -2.04 -4.21 -9.81
CA ALA A 58 -1.47 -3.67 -11.03
C ALA A 58 -1.36 -4.72 -12.16
N ASN A 59 -1.37 -6.00 -11.81
CA ASN A 59 -1.41 -7.14 -12.72
C ASN A 59 -2.84 -7.64 -13.02
N GLU A 60 -3.87 -6.85 -12.67
CA GLU A 60 -5.28 -7.19 -12.90
C GLU A 60 -5.75 -8.46 -12.18
N GLU A 61 -5.17 -8.77 -11.01
CA GLU A 61 -5.50 -9.90 -10.15
C GLU A 61 -6.09 -9.46 -8.78
N PRO A 62 -7.22 -8.73 -8.76
CA PRO A 62 -7.74 -8.06 -7.55
C PRO A 62 -8.05 -9.02 -6.41
N LYS A 63 -8.52 -10.24 -6.72
CA LYS A 63 -8.79 -11.27 -5.70
C LYS A 63 -7.53 -11.67 -4.93
N LYS A 64 -6.39 -11.79 -5.61
CA LYS A 64 -5.10 -12.09 -4.97
C LYS A 64 -4.57 -10.86 -4.24
N ALA A 65 -4.77 -9.67 -4.80
CA ALA A 65 -4.38 -8.42 -4.18
C ALA A 65 -5.05 -8.24 -2.81
N PHE A 66 -6.38 -8.35 -2.77
CA PHE A 66 -7.14 -8.23 -1.54
C PHE A 66 -6.70 -9.27 -0.51
N ALA A 67 -6.49 -10.53 -0.92
CA ALA A 67 -5.99 -11.56 -0.03
C ALA A 67 -4.61 -11.20 0.56
N ALA A 68 -3.68 -10.66 -0.24
CA ALA A 68 -2.38 -10.21 0.25
C ALA A 68 -2.50 -9.04 1.25
N TYR A 69 -3.38 -8.08 0.99
CA TYR A 69 -3.65 -6.97 1.91
C TYR A 69 -4.23 -7.44 3.24
N LEU A 70 -5.19 -8.37 3.23
CA LEU A 70 -5.73 -8.94 4.46
C LEU A 70 -4.66 -9.65 5.27
N ARG A 71 -3.76 -10.39 4.60
CA ARG A 71 -2.61 -11.03 5.28
C ARG A 71 -1.62 -10.02 5.84
N ALA A 72 -1.43 -8.87 5.18
CA ALA A 72 -0.60 -7.80 5.72
C ALA A 72 -1.23 -7.20 6.99
N LEU A 73 -2.53 -6.91 6.93
CA LEU A 73 -3.33 -6.39 8.04
C LEU A 73 -3.34 -7.33 9.25
N GLU A 74 -3.47 -8.64 9.04
CA GLU A 74 -3.35 -9.66 10.10
C GLU A 74 -2.02 -9.57 10.84
N ARG A 75 -0.91 -9.34 10.13
CA ARG A 75 0.44 -9.25 10.70
C ARG A 75 0.67 -7.96 11.49
N GLU A 76 -0.09 -6.93 11.17
CA GLU A 76 -0.08 -5.63 11.86
C GLU A 76 -1.05 -5.60 13.06
N GLY A 77 -1.61 -6.77 13.44
CA GLY A 77 -2.52 -6.90 14.58
C GLY A 77 -4.00 -6.70 14.23
N GLY A 78 -4.33 -6.44 12.96
CA GLY A 78 -5.70 -6.24 12.47
C GLY A 78 -6.43 -7.53 12.12
N ALA A 79 -6.17 -8.65 12.81
CA ALA A 79 -6.73 -9.96 12.47
C ALA A 79 -8.27 -10.00 12.52
N GLU A 80 -8.88 -9.34 13.50
CA GLU A 80 -10.34 -9.23 13.62
C GLU A 80 -10.93 -8.45 12.43
N LEU A 81 -10.33 -7.31 12.10
CA LEU A 81 -10.74 -6.51 10.94
C LEU A 81 -10.58 -7.32 9.65
N ALA A 82 -9.45 -8.01 9.47
CA ALA A 82 -9.20 -8.83 8.27
C ALA A 82 -10.26 -9.93 8.09
N ALA A 83 -10.63 -10.64 9.16
CA ALA A 83 -11.69 -11.65 9.12
C ALA A 83 -13.06 -11.06 8.76
N ARG A 84 -13.39 -9.88 9.33
CA ARG A 84 -14.62 -9.15 8.98
C ARG A 84 -14.62 -8.73 7.51
N LEU A 85 -13.51 -8.18 7.00
CA LEU A 85 -13.39 -7.76 5.61
C LEU A 85 -13.54 -8.93 4.64
N GLU A 86 -12.95 -10.09 4.93
CA GLU A 86 -13.14 -11.30 4.12
C GLU A 86 -14.61 -11.75 4.09
N THR A 87 -15.30 -11.69 5.24
CA THR A 87 -16.75 -12.00 5.32
C THR A 87 -17.59 -11.04 4.48
N ILE A 88 -17.29 -9.74 4.54
CA ILE A 88 -17.97 -8.73 3.72
C ILE A 88 -17.68 -8.95 2.23
N LYS A 89 -16.43 -9.25 1.87
CA LYS A 89 -16.04 -9.54 0.48
C LYS A 89 -16.79 -10.76 -0.07
N GLN A 90 -16.93 -11.82 0.73
CA GLN A 90 -17.65 -13.03 0.30
C GLN A 90 -19.16 -12.81 0.13
N SER A 91 -19.77 -11.98 0.99
CA SER A 91 -21.23 -11.74 0.97
C SER A 91 -21.66 -10.61 0.02
N SER A 92 -20.84 -9.56 -0.09
CA SER A 92 -21.21 -8.28 -0.71
C SER A 92 -20.19 -7.77 -1.74
N GLY A 93 -19.09 -8.50 -1.95
CA GLY A 93 -18.06 -8.15 -2.93
C GLY A 93 -16.94 -7.27 -2.39
N GLU A 94 -15.86 -7.19 -3.16
CA GLU A 94 -14.61 -6.51 -2.78
C GLU A 94 -14.78 -5.01 -2.54
N GLN A 95 -15.60 -4.34 -3.35
CA GLN A 95 -15.89 -2.91 -3.21
C GLN A 95 -16.54 -2.60 -1.84
N ALA A 96 -17.48 -3.43 -1.39
CA ALA A 96 -18.10 -3.28 -0.09
C ALA A 96 -17.08 -3.49 1.04
N ALA A 97 -16.13 -4.42 0.87
CA ALA A 97 -15.08 -4.65 1.84
C ALA A 97 -14.12 -3.44 1.93
N TYR A 98 -13.69 -2.86 0.81
CA TYR A 98 -12.90 -1.62 0.83
C TYR A 98 -13.64 -0.46 1.50
N GLN A 99 -14.95 -0.34 1.29
CA GLN A 99 -15.77 0.68 1.95
C GLN A 99 -15.79 0.50 3.48
N ILE A 100 -16.00 -0.73 3.97
CA ILE A 100 -15.94 -1.02 5.41
C ILE A 100 -14.54 -0.77 5.97
N TRP A 101 -13.48 -1.11 5.23
CA TRP A 101 -12.12 -0.83 5.67
C TRP A 101 -11.87 0.67 5.79
N LEU A 102 -12.34 1.44 4.82
CA LEU A 102 -12.23 2.90 4.84
C LEU A 102 -12.94 3.50 6.06
N GLU A 103 -14.16 3.05 6.36
CA GLU A 103 -14.93 3.50 7.51
C GLU A 103 -14.21 3.25 8.84
N GLU A 104 -13.58 2.08 9.00
CA GLU A 104 -12.79 1.79 10.20
C GLU A 104 -11.55 2.68 10.31
N ASN A 105 -10.83 2.91 9.21
CA ASN A 105 -9.66 3.80 9.20
C ASN A 105 -10.05 5.26 9.53
N LEU A 106 -11.18 5.73 8.99
CA LEU A 106 -11.71 7.07 9.30
C LEU A 106 -12.10 7.18 10.78
N LYS A 107 -12.79 6.18 11.32
CA LYS A 107 -13.16 6.12 12.74
C LYS A 107 -11.92 6.09 13.65
N MET A 108 -10.89 5.32 13.30
CA MET A 108 -9.61 5.33 14.03
C MET A 108 -8.98 6.73 14.00
N ARG A 109 -9.07 7.43 12.87
CA ARG A 109 -8.58 8.80 12.74
C ARG A 109 -9.37 9.82 13.56
N GLU A 110 -10.68 9.64 13.72
CA GLU A 110 -11.49 10.47 14.61
C GLU A 110 -11.09 10.29 16.08
N GLN A 111 -10.63 9.09 16.44
CA GLN A 111 -10.25 8.71 17.81
C GLN A 111 -8.78 9.02 18.14
N GLY A 112 -7.95 9.36 17.15
CA GLY A 112 -6.54 9.64 17.35
C GLY A 112 -5.76 9.76 16.04
N TYR A 113 -4.44 9.71 16.13
CA TYR A 113 -3.60 9.73 14.93
C TYR A 113 -3.75 8.40 14.16
N PHE A 114 -4.12 8.50 12.88
CA PHE A 114 -4.10 7.40 11.94
C PHE A 114 -3.59 7.92 10.58
N PRO A 115 -2.64 7.27 9.89
CA PRO A 115 -2.01 7.83 8.69
C PRO A 115 -2.99 8.16 7.55
N ALA A 116 -2.87 9.36 6.99
CA ALA A 116 -3.63 9.87 5.86
C ALA A 116 -3.32 9.09 4.57
N VAL A 117 -2.07 8.69 4.37
CA VAL A 117 -1.68 7.88 3.22
C VAL A 117 -2.41 6.53 3.16
N ASN A 118 -2.76 5.95 4.32
CA ASN A 118 -3.51 4.69 4.38
C ASN A 118 -4.98 4.90 3.96
N ILE A 119 -5.57 6.06 4.29
CA ILE A 119 -6.92 6.43 3.84
C ILE A 119 -6.91 6.74 2.35
N ALA A 120 -5.91 7.48 1.86
CA ALA A 120 -5.71 7.76 0.45
C ALA A 120 -5.57 6.47 -0.38
N PHE A 121 -4.84 5.48 0.13
CA PHE A 121 -4.68 4.16 -0.48
C PHE A 121 -6.03 3.47 -0.72
N LEU A 122 -6.93 3.47 0.27
CA LEU A 122 -8.25 2.84 0.13
C LEU A 122 -9.14 3.57 -0.89
N TYR A 123 -9.14 4.90 -0.89
CA TYR A 123 -9.80 5.67 -1.94
C TYR A 123 -9.21 5.38 -3.33
N ALA A 124 -7.89 5.18 -3.41
CA ALA A 124 -7.21 4.87 -4.68
C ALA A 124 -7.57 3.47 -5.19
N ALA A 125 -7.68 2.48 -4.31
CA ALA A 125 -8.17 1.15 -4.64
C ALA A 125 -9.59 1.21 -5.23
N MET A 126 -10.46 2.07 -4.67
CA MET A 126 -11.82 2.32 -5.15
C MET A 126 -11.91 3.30 -6.33
N LYS A 127 -10.78 3.75 -6.90
CA LYS A 127 -10.70 4.74 -8.00
C LYS A 127 -11.42 6.07 -7.73
N ASN A 128 -11.55 6.45 -6.46
CA ASN A 128 -12.14 7.74 -6.07
C ASN A 128 -11.08 8.84 -6.15
N ARG A 129 -10.96 9.47 -7.32
CA ARG A 129 -9.95 10.51 -7.61
C ARG A 129 -9.94 11.64 -6.59
N GLU A 130 -11.08 12.25 -6.32
CA GLU A 130 -11.15 13.45 -5.47
C GLU A 130 -10.71 13.16 -4.05
N GLN A 131 -11.19 12.06 -3.47
CA GLN A 131 -10.81 11.70 -2.11
C GLN A 131 -9.37 11.19 -2.03
N SER A 132 -8.88 10.44 -3.02
CA SER A 132 -7.46 10.08 -3.08
C SER A 132 -6.56 11.32 -3.05
N LEU A 133 -6.87 12.35 -3.84
CA LEU A 133 -6.07 13.57 -3.88
C LEU A 133 -6.14 14.35 -2.56
N ALA A 134 -7.33 14.56 -2.02
CA ALA A 134 -7.52 15.29 -0.76
C ALA A 134 -6.77 14.63 0.42
N TRP A 135 -6.81 13.29 0.50
CA TRP A 135 -6.11 12.56 1.56
C TRP A 135 -4.60 12.51 1.36
N LEU A 136 -4.12 12.52 0.11
CA LEU A 136 -2.70 12.67 -0.17
C LEU A 136 -2.20 14.08 0.21
N GLU A 137 -2.91 15.13 -0.15
CA GLU A 137 -2.57 16.51 0.26
C GLU A 137 -2.46 16.62 1.78
N LYS A 138 -3.42 16.02 2.50
CA LYS A 138 -3.37 15.93 3.96
C LYS A 138 -2.14 15.19 4.48
N ALA A 139 -1.73 14.10 3.84
CA ALA A 139 -0.50 13.38 4.20
C ALA A 139 0.77 14.23 4.00
N PHE A 140 0.79 15.11 2.98
CA PHE A 140 1.88 16.07 2.79
C PHE A 140 1.91 17.13 3.88
N ASP A 141 0.76 17.73 4.19
CA ASP A 141 0.65 18.77 5.23
C ASP A 141 1.07 18.22 6.60
N GLU A 142 0.78 16.95 6.86
CA GLU A 142 1.16 16.23 8.08
C GLU A 142 2.59 15.68 8.06
N HIS A 143 3.34 15.90 6.97
CA HIS A 143 4.73 15.46 6.80
C HIS A 143 4.91 13.95 7.02
N GLU A 144 3.97 13.14 6.52
CA GLU A 144 3.99 11.70 6.75
C GLU A 144 5.24 11.03 6.14
N PRO A 145 5.98 10.18 6.90
CA PRO A 145 7.28 9.65 6.47
C PRO A 145 7.28 8.84 5.18
N THR A 146 6.14 8.28 4.79
CA THR A 146 5.99 7.39 3.62
C THR A 146 5.35 8.07 2.42
N VAL A 147 4.96 9.36 2.52
CA VAL A 147 4.25 10.07 1.45
C VAL A 147 5.07 10.18 0.17
N TRP A 148 6.40 10.14 0.25
CA TRP A 148 7.29 10.15 -0.92
C TRP A 148 7.10 8.94 -1.84
N GLN A 149 6.60 7.81 -1.34
CA GLN A 149 6.44 6.58 -2.11
C GLN A 149 5.39 6.71 -3.21
N ILE A 150 4.40 7.60 -3.05
CA ILE A 150 3.32 7.82 -4.02
C ILE A 150 3.85 8.16 -5.41
N LYS A 151 5.05 8.74 -5.47
CA LYS A 151 5.74 9.06 -6.73
C LYS A 151 5.91 7.86 -7.62
N TYR A 152 6.07 6.66 -7.08
CA TYR A 152 6.43 5.48 -7.86
C TYR A 152 5.36 4.40 -7.87
N LEU A 153 4.49 4.35 -6.86
CA LEU A 153 3.48 3.30 -6.75
C LEU A 153 2.41 3.37 -7.86
N PRO A 154 2.04 2.23 -8.47
CA PRO A 154 1.13 2.19 -9.63
C PRO A 154 -0.34 2.44 -9.28
N ASN A 155 -0.75 2.22 -8.03
CA ASN A 155 -2.12 2.45 -7.59
C ASN A 155 -2.55 3.92 -7.73
N TYR A 156 -1.60 4.86 -7.83
CA TYR A 156 -1.86 6.28 -8.07
C TYR A 156 -1.75 6.70 -9.55
N ASP A 157 -1.51 5.78 -10.49
CA ASP A 157 -1.32 6.13 -11.91
C ASP A 157 -2.56 6.81 -12.52
N PHE A 158 -3.76 6.50 -12.01
CA PHE A 158 -5.03 7.08 -12.47
C PHE A 158 -5.24 8.57 -12.09
N ILE A 159 -4.44 9.07 -11.15
CA ILE A 159 -4.42 10.49 -10.73
C ILE A 159 -3.09 11.18 -11.06
N ARG A 160 -2.16 10.45 -11.70
CA ARG A 160 -0.80 10.93 -11.93
C ARG A 160 -0.75 12.19 -12.77
N THR A 161 -1.70 12.43 -13.67
CA THR A 161 -1.77 13.63 -14.52
C THR A 161 -2.53 14.80 -13.89
N ASP A 162 -3.11 14.64 -12.70
CA ASP A 162 -3.82 15.72 -11.99
C ASP A 162 -2.82 16.78 -11.52
N ALA A 163 -3.19 18.06 -11.67
CA ALA A 163 -2.32 19.18 -11.30
C ALA A 163 -1.95 19.17 -9.80
N ARG A 164 -2.90 18.79 -8.93
CA ARG A 164 -2.66 18.66 -7.48
C ARG A 164 -1.62 17.58 -7.19
N PHE A 165 -1.71 16.44 -7.87
CA PHE A 165 -0.73 15.36 -7.74
C PHE A 165 0.65 15.77 -8.25
N GLN A 166 0.72 16.47 -9.38
CA GLN A 166 1.99 16.97 -9.90
C GLN A 166 2.66 17.97 -8.96
N GLU A 167 1.90 18.85 -8.32
CA GLU A 167 2.43 19.77 -7.30
C GLU A 167 3.03 19.01 -6.11
N MET A 168 2.33 17.99 -5.62
CA MET A 168 2.83 17.09 -4.58
C MET A 168 4.15 16.40 -4.99
N LEU A 169 4.27 15.93 -6.23
CA LEU A 169 5.51 15.32 -6.73
C LEU A 169 6.68 16.29 -6.80
N LEU A 170 6.42 17.57 -7.11
CA LEU A 170 7.46 18.61 -7.09
C LEU A 170 7.99 18.80 -5.67
N LYS A 171 7.12 18.82 -4.67
CA LYS A 171 7.50 18.94 -3.26
C LYS A 171 8.36 17.77 -2.75
N ILE A 172 8.17 16.55 -3.28
CA ILE A 172 9.01 15.38 -2.94
C ILE A 172 10.45 15.51 -3.48
N ASN A 173 10.63 16.22 -4.61
CA ASN A 173 11.94 16.34 -5.27
C ASN A 173 12.76 17.55 -4.80
N LEU A 174 12.25 18.30 -3.82
CA LEU A 174 12.87 19.48 -3.20
C LEU A 174 13.42 19.11 -1.82
#